data_AF-A0A450XWH7-F1
#
_entry.id   AF-A0A450XWH7-F1
#
_cell.length_a   1.000
_cell.length_b   1.000
_cell.length_c   1.000
_cell.angle_alpha   90.00
_cell.angle_beta   90.00
_cell.angle_gamma   90.00
#
_symmetry.space_group_name_H-M   'P 1'
#
loop_
_entity.id
_entity.type
_entity.pdbx_description
1 polymer ?
#
loop_
_entity_poly.entity_id
_entity_poly.type
_entity_poly.pdbx_seq_one_letter_code
_entity_poly.pdbx_strand_id
1 'polypeptide(L)'
;MDDLVELLDEDEFLAIVAHEYSHIEDRHSLKQIIELIGVSVLAHILFGVDDSLIEEMTAVAIDVRGFRNSRDFEKKADLKAIGILKANDIDPANLVEVIGKLMEYGCKETDAGSSRKCLSKAETGWLSTHPGDEERFGYLSERIDPP
;
A
#
# COMPACT_ATOMS: atom_id res chain seq x y z
N MET A 1 -8.55 9.14 8.02
CA MET A 1 -8.43 10.30 7.11
C MET A 1 -8.64 11.59 7.90
N ASP A 2 -9.63 11.66 8.80
CA ASP A 2 -9.70 12.77 9.79
C ASP A 2 -8.41 12.89 10.62
N ASP A 3 -7.87 11.77 11.11
CA ASP A 3 -6.60 11.76 11.85
C ASP A 3 -5.38 12.20 11.01
N LEU A 4 -5.47 12.14 9.67
CA LEU A 4 -4.38 12.57 8.78
C LEU A 4 -4.33 14.09 8.65
N VAL A 5 -5.49 14.74 8.59
CA VAL A 5 -5.59 16.20 8.44
C VAL A 5 -5.05 16.93 9.69
N GLU A 6 -5.15 16.30 10.86
CA GLU A 6 -4.57 16.83 12.10
C GLU A 6 -3.07 16.53 12.26
N LEU A 7 -2.56 15.50 11.58
CA LEU A 7 -1.18 15.02 11.74
C LEU A 7 -0.21 15.61 10.71
N LEU A 8 -0.71 15.97 9.52
CA LEU A 8 0.10 16.27 8.34
C LEU A 8 0.04 17.75 7.98
N ASP A 9 1.12 18.26 7.40
CA ASP A 9 1.06 19.56 6.73
C ASP A 9 0.39 19.47 5.35
N GLU A 10 0.25 20.61 4.68
CA GLU A 10 -0.46 20.71 3.39
C GLU A 10 0.22 19.90 2.29
N ASP A 11 1.56 19.93 2.21
CA ASP A 11 2.30 19.26 1.16
C ASP A 11 2.35 17.74 1.37
N GLU A 12 2.46 17.29 2.63
CA GLU A 12 2.33 15.89 3.02
C GLU A 12 0.93 15.33 2.76
N PHE A 13 -0.10 16.13 3.02
CA PHE A 13 -1.47 15.76 2.68
C PHE A 13 -1.64 15.63 1.17
N LEU A 14 -1.11 16.57 0.39
CA LEU A 14 -1.12 16.50 -1.08
C LEU A 14 -0.34 15.29 -1.60
N ALA A 15 0.75 14.89 -0.94
CA ALA A 15 1.49 13.67 -1.28
C ALA A 15 0.63 12.41 -1.12
N ILE A 16 -0.12 12.29 -0.03
CA ILE A 16 -1.08 11.18 0.15
C ILE A 16 -2.21 11.26 -0.87
N VAL A 17 -2.77 12.45 -1.14
CA VAL A 17 -3.82 12.60 -2.15
C VAL A 17 -3.33 12.16 -3.53
N ALA A 18 -2.09 12.51 -3.91
CA ALA A 18 -1.49 12.06 -5.16
C ALA A 18 -1.32 10.53 -5.22
N HIS A 19 -0.98 9.90 -4.09
CA HIS A 19 -0.92 8.44 -3.95
C HIS A 19 -2.30 7.79 -4.11
N GLU A 20 -3.31 8.25 -3.37
CA GLU A 20 -4.67 7.72 -3.43
C GLU A 20 -5.30 7.93 -4.81
N TYR A 21 -5.06 9.09 -5.41
CA TYR A 21 -5.47 9.37 -6.78
C TYR A 21 -4.85 8.37 -7.75
N SER A 22 -3.58 8.02 -7.57
CA SER A 22 -2.88 7.06 -8.43
C SER A 22 -3.50 5.66 -8.34
N HIS A 23 -3.96 5.22 -7.16
CA HIS A 23 -4.73 3.97 -7.02
C HIS A 23 -6.05 3.99 -7.80
N ILE A 24 -6.78 5.11 -7.75
CA ILE A 24 -8.04 5.29 -8.47
C ILE A 24 -7.80 5.27 -9.98
N GLU A 25 -6.79 6.03 -10.44
CA GLU A 25 -6.45 6.15 -11.85
C GLU A 25 -6.02 4.79 -12.43
N ASP A 26 -5.18 4.04 -11.71
CA ASP A 26 -4.75 2.71 -12.13
C ASP A 26 -5.75 1.60 -11.80
N ARG A 27 -6.87 1.93 -11.15
CA ARG A 27 -7.97 1.00 -10.83
C ARG A 27 -7.51 -0.22 -10.05
N HIS A 28 -6.59 -0.04 -9.10
CA HIS A 28 -5.96 -1.15 -8.37
C HIS A 28 -6.98 -2.06 -7.66
N SER A 29 -8.00 -1.48 -6.99
CA SER A 29 -9.06 -2.27 -6.33
C SER A 29 -9.88 -3.10 -7.32
N LEU A 30 -10.20 -2.55 -8.50
CA LEU A 30 -10.94 -3.28 -9.53
C LEU A 30 -10.12 -4.43 -10.10
N LYS A 31 -8.82 -4.21 -10.36
CA LYS A 31 -7.89 -5.25 -10.82
C LYS A 31 -7.84 -6.40 -9.80
N GLN A 32 -7.73 -6.07 -8.51
CA GLN A 32 -7.73 -7.05 -7.44
C GLN A 32 -9.02 -7.88 -7.43
N ILE A 33 -10.20 -7.24 -7.48
CA ILE A 33 -11.49 -7.95 -7.51
C ILE A 33 -11.59 -8.90 -8.72
N ILE A 34 -11.19 -8.43 -9.91
CA ILE A 34 -11.22 -9.25 -11.13
C ILE A 34 -10.30 -10.47 -11.01
N GLU A 35 -9.11 -10.30 -10.44
CA GLU A 35 -8.18 -11.42 -10.21
C GLU A 35 -8.76 -12.44 -9.24
N LEU A 36 -9.39 -11.99 -8.15
CA LEU A 36 -10.03 -12.88 -7.17
C LEU A 36 -11.12 -13.72 -7.84
N ILE A 37 -12.02 -13.07 -8.59
CA ILE A 37 -13.08 -13.76 -9.33
C ILE A 37 -12.46 -14.76 -10.33
N GLY A 38 -11.44 -14.36 -11.09
CA GLY A 38 -10.78 -15.22 -12.06
C GLY A 38 -10.15 -16.45 -11.43
N VAL A 39 -9.49 -16.30 -10.29
CA VAL A 39 -8.90 -17.42 -9.53
C VAL A 39 -9.98 -18.37 -9.03
N SER A 40 -11.07 -17.87 -8.46
CA SER A 40 -12.17 -18.71 -7.97
C SER A 40 -12.85 -19.48 -9.11
N VAL A 41 -13.08 -18.83 -10.26
CA VAL A 41 -13.65 -19.49 -11.45
C VAL A 41 -12.72 -20.60 -11.97
N LEU A 42 -11.41 -20.33 -12.06
CA LEU A 42 -10.44 -21.33 -12.51
C LEU A 42 -10.34 -22.51 -11.54
N ALA A 43 -10.34 -22.25 -10.23
CA ALA A 43 -10.32 -23.30 -9.22
C ALA A 43 -11.54 -24.23 -9.35
N HIS A 44 -12.74 -23.65 -9.54
CA HIS A 44 -13.97 -24.41 -9.74
C HIS A 44 -13.92 -25.27 -11.02
N ILE A 45 -13.46 -24.72 -12.15
CA ILE A 45 -13.35 -25.46 -13.42
C ILE A 45 -12.35 -26.61 -13.34
N LEU A 46 -11.18 -26.38 -12.74
CA LEU A 46 -10.08 -27.35 -12.76
C LEU A 46 -10.24 -28.48 -11.74
N PHE A 47 -10.75 -28.16 -10.55
CA PHE A 47 -10.77 -29.11 -9.44
C PHE A 47 -12.17 -29.58 -9.06
N GLY A 48 -13.23 -29.02 -9.65
CA GLY A 48 -14.61 -29.38 -9.33
C GLY A 48 -14.93 -29.20 -7.85
N VAL A 49 -14.21 -28.29 -7.18
CA VAL A 49 -14.29 -28.03 -5.75
C VAL A 49 -15.66 -27.46 -5.38
N ASP A 50 -16.22 -28.04 -4.34
CA ASP A 50 -17.40 -27.59 -3.61
C ASP A 50 -17.10 -26.29 -2.83
N ASP A 51 -18.15 -25.52 -2.55
CA ASP A 51 -18.05 -24.12 -2.10
C ASP A 51 -17.15 -23.93 -0.85
N SER A 52 -17.07 -24.93 0.04
CA SER A 52 -16.25 -24.87 1.27
C SER A 52 -14.74 -24.97 1.00
N LEU A 53 -14.32 -25.85 0.09
CA LEU A 53 -12.93 -26.00 -0.35
C LEU A 53 -12.49 -24.80 -1.19
N ILE A 54 -13.41 -24.23 -1.97
CA ILE A 54 -13.19 -22.96 -2.67
C ILE A 54 -12.91 -21.87 -1.65
N GLU A 55 -13.71 -21.74 -0.59
CA GLU A 55 -13.51 -20.70 0.44
C GLU A 55 -12.13 -20.78 1.09
N GLU A 56 -11.70 -21.97 1.50
CA GLU A 56 -10.42 -22.17 2.21
C GLU A 56 -9.21 -21.96 1.28
N MET A 57 -9.25 -22.50 0.05
CA MET A 57 -8.18 -22.28 -0.93
C MET A 57 -8.14 -20.83 -1.43
N THR A 58 -9.30 -20.20 -1.58
CA THR A 58 -9.40 -18.79 -1.96
C THR A 58 -8.87 -17.90 -0.85
N ALA A 59 -9.12 -18.20 0.42
CA ALA A 59 -8.54 -17.46 1.55
C ALA A 59 -7.00 -17.51 1.53
N VAL A 60 -6.40 -18.70 1.35
CA VAL A 60 -4.94 -18.85 1.28
C VAL A 60 -4.35 -18.18 0.03
N ALA A 61 -5.02 -18.29 -1.12
CA ALA A 61 -4.57 -17.67 -2.36
C ALA A 61 -4.71 -16.14 -2.34
N ILE A 62 -5.78 -15.62 -1.73
CA ILE A 62 -6.00 -14.20 -1.43
C ILE A 62 -4.85 -13.70 -0.57
N ASP A 63 -4.47 -14.43 0.47
CA ASP A 63 -3.44 -13.99 1.39
C ASP A 63 -2.11 -13.82 0.63
N VAL A 64 -1.60 -14.89 0.01
CA VAL A 64 -0.26 -14.88 -0.61
C VAL A 64 -0.18 -13.98 -1.86
N ARG A 65 -1.18 -13.99 -2.75
CA ARG A 65 -1.16 -13.12 -3.93
C ARG A 65 -1.60 -11.70 -3.61
N GLY A 66 -2.54 -11.52 -2.69
CA GLY A 66 -2.98 -10.20 -2.21
C GLY A 66 -1.81 -9.42 -1.65
N PHE A 67 -0.95 -10.05 -0.85
CA PHE A 67 0.28 -9.41 -0.36
C PHE A 67 1.23 -8.99 -1.48
N ARG A 68 1.43 -9.81 -2.52
CA ARG A 68 2.32 -9.46 -3.64
C ARG A 68 1.75 -8.34 -4.52
N ASN A 69 0.48 -8.45 -4.88
CA ASN A 69 -0.18 -7.45 -5.72
C ASN A 69 -0.35 -6.12 -4.98
N SER A 70 -0.57 -6.15 -3.66
CA SER A 70 -0.56 -4.95 -2.82
C SER A 70 0.76 -4.20 -2.97
N ARG A 71 1.91 -4.85 -2.81
CA ARG A 71 3.23 -4.20 -2.95
C ARG A 71 3.49 -3.64 -4.34
N ASP A 72 3.12 -4.39 -5.39
CA ASP A 72 3.26 -3.91 -6.78
C ASP A 72 2.33 -2.72 -7.09
N PHE A 73 1.14 -2.69 -6.48
CA PHE A 73 0.19 -1.57 -6.60
C PHE A 73 0.67 -0.34 -5.84
N GLU A 74 1.16 -0.49 -4.61
CA GLU A 74 1.79 0.61 -3.86
C GLU A 74 2.95 1.21 -4.65
N LYS A 75 3.84 0.38 -5.21
CA LYS A 75 4.96 0.87 -6.03
C LYS A 75 4.52 1.66 -7.25
N LYS A 76 3.48 1.22 -7.96
CA LYS A 76 2.94 1.96 -9.10
C LYS A 76 2.32 3.28 -8.67
N ALA A 77 1.56 3.25 -7.58
CA ALA A 77 0.92 4.43 -7.01
C ALA A 77 1.97 5.46 -6.56
N ASP A 78 3.00 5.03 -5.82
CA ASP A 78 4.13 5.86 -5.38
C ASP A 78 4.86 6.53 -6.55
N LEU A 79 5.23 5.74 -7.56
CA LEU A 79 5.95 6.26 -8.72
C LEU A 79 5.13 7.27 -9.51
N LYS A 80 3.81 7.04 -9.61
CA LYS A 80 2.91 8.00 -10.27
C LYS A 80 2.69 9.23 -9.40
N ALA A 81 2.52 9.08 -8.09
CA ALA A 81 2.41 10.18 -7.14
C ALA A 81 3.63 11.10 -7.20
N ILE A 82 4.86 10.55 -7.22
CA ILE A 82 6.09 11.32 -7.45
C ILE A 82 5.99 12.13 -8.76
N GLY A 83 5.51 11.53 -9.83
CA GLY A 83 5.31 12.22 -11.11
C GLY A 83 4.30 13.37 -11.01
N ILE A 84 3.20 13.16 -10.30
CA ILE A 84 2.16 14.18 -10.05
C ILE A 84 2.73 15.33 -9.21
N LEU A 85 3.46 15.03 -8.13
CA LEU A 85 4.07 16.05 -7.26
C LEU A 85 5.08 16.90 -8.04
N LYS A 86 6.00 16.26 -8.77
CA LYS A 86 6.96 16.96 -9.65
C LYS A 86 6.29 17.84 -10.69
N ALA A 87 5.16 17.39 -11.26
CA ALA A 87 4.42 18.15 -12.27
C ALA A 87 3.68 19.38 -11.70
N ASN A 88 3.51 19.46 -10.38
CA ASN A 88 2.82 20.55 -9.69
C ASN A 88 3.77 21.36 -8.78
N ASP A 89 5.08 21.26 -8.99
CA ASP A 89 6.11 21.96 -8.20
C ASP A 89 6.07 21.65 -6.68
N ILE A 90 5.57 20.47 -6.29
CA ILE A 90 5.58 19.99 -4.90
C ILE A 90 6.78 19.04 -4.73
N ASP A 91 7.52 19.19 -3.62
CA ASP A 91 8.68 18.35 -3.33
C ASP A 91 8.25 16.88 -3.14
N PRO A 92 8.76 15.94 -3.96
CA PRO A 92 8.47 14.51 -3.80
C PRO A 92 8.99 13.90 -2.49
N ALA A 93 9.92 14.58 -1.80
CA ALA A 93 10.35 14.20 -0.45
C ALA A 93 9.19 14.10 0.53
N ASN A 94 8.14 14.93 0.37
CA ASN A 94 6.94 14.89 1.19
C ASN A 94 6.26 13.51 1.21
N LEU A 95 6.36 12.73 0.13
CA LEU A 95 5.83 11.37 0.11
C LEU A 95 6.60 10.42 1.03
N VAL A 96 7.93 10.57 1.14
CA VAL A 96 8.72 9.77 2.07
C VAL A 96 8.50 10.23 3.51
N GLU A 97 8.46 11.54 3.72
CA GLU A 97 8.25 12.14 5.04
C GLU A 97 6.90 11.72 5.63
N VAL A 98 5.83 11.79 4.84
CA VAL A 98 4.48 11.42 5.30
C VAL A 98 4.37 9.92 5.61
N ILE A 99 4.96 9.04 4.79
CA ILE A 99 4.98 7.59 5.05
C ILE A 99 5.77 7.32 6.34
N GLY A 100 6.90 8.00 6.55
CA GLY A 100 7.68 7.92 7.78
C GLY A 100 6.87 8.35 9.02
N LYS A 101 6.21 9.50 8.96
CA LYS A 101 5.34 10.00 10.04
C LYS A 101 4.20 9.04 10.36
N LEU A 102 3.55 8.46 9.34
CA LEU A 102 2.48 7.49 9.52
C LEU A 102 2.98 6.19 10.17
N MET A 103 4.19 5.74 9.83
CA MET A 103 4.83 4.60 10.49
C MET A 103 5.16 4.87 11.95
N GLU A 104 5.75 6.03 12.25
CA GLU A 104 6.00 6.42 13.64
C GLU A 104 4.70 6.52 14.45
N TYR A 105 3.65 7.08 13.85
CA TYR A 105 2.33 7.19 14.48
C TYR A 105 1.69 5.83 14.72
N GLY A 106 1.69 4.94 13.72
CA GLY A 106 1.17 3.57 13.84
C GLY A 106 1.97 2.70 14.82
N CYS A 107 3.24 3.04 15.05
CA CYS A 107 4.14 2.27 15.91
C CYS A 107 4.37 2.85 17.31
N LYS A 108 3.60 3.86 17.72
CA LYS A 108 3.70 4.55 19.03
C LYS A 108 3.45 3.71 20.29
N GLU A 109 3.39 2.38 20.18
CA GLU A 109 3.38 1.44 21.33
C GLU A 109 4.28 0.22 21.14
N THR A 110 5.52 0.40 20.69
CA THR A 110 6.53 -0.66 20.79
C THR A 110 7.86 -0.11 21.30
N ASP A 111 8.31 -0.65 22.43
CA ASP A 111 9.68 -0.46 22.94
C ASP A 111 10.69 -0.67 21.81
N ALA A 112 11.59 0.30 21.70
CA ALA A 112 12.69 0.34 20.74
C ALA A 112 13.40 -1.01 20.66
N GLY A 113 13.18 -1.78 19.58
CA GLY A 113 13.86 -3.06 19.44
C GLY A 113 13.59 -3.91 18.21
N SER A 114 12.54 -3.65 17.43
CA SER A 114 12.38 -4.40 16.17
C SER A 114 11.46 -3.67 15.20
N SER A 115 12.03 -3.07 14.15
CA SER A 115 11.32 -2.58 12.97
C SER A 115 10.34 -3.63 12.41
N ARG A 116 10.71 -4.92 12.56
CA ARG A 116 9.92 -6.09 12.16
C ARG A 116 8.62 -6.29 12.98
N LYS A 117 8.58 -5.83 14.23
CA LYS A 117 7.41 -5.93 15.13
C LYS A 117 6.46 -4.74 15.02
N CYS A 118 6.99 -3.58 14.61
CA CYS A 118 6.23 -2.40 14.21
C CYS A 118 5.45 -2.66 12.90
N LEU A 119 6.11 -3.24 11.89
CA LEU A 119 5.47 -3.66 10.63
C LEU A 119 4.32 -4.66 10.82
N SER A 120 4.42 -5.59 11.78
CA SER A 120 3.33 -6.51 12.11
C SER A 120 2.19 -5.89 12.93
N LYS A 121 2.39 -4.69 13.49
CA LYS A 121 1.39 -3.94 14.27
C LYS A 121 0.80 -2.76 13.51
N ALA A 122 1.29 -2.48 12.30
CA ALA A 122 0.78 -1.49 11.36
C ALA A 122 -0.62 -1.85 10.80
N GLU A 123 -1.38 -2.70 11.50
CA GLU A 123 -2.74 -3.12 11.16
C GLU A 123 -3.79 -2.05 11.45
N THR A 124 -3.40 -0.87 11.94
CA THR A 124 -4.30 0.24 12.24
C THR A 124 -3.99 1.47 11.38
N GLY A 125 -5.03 2.20 11.00
CA GLY A 125 -4.91 3.41 10.19
C GLY A 125 -4.53 3.14 8.72
N TRP A 126 -3.92 4.13 8.08
CA TRP A 126 -3.58 4.10 6.65
C TRP A 126 -2.63 2.94 6.28
N LEU A 127 -1.78 2.50 7.19
CA LEU A 127 -0.83 1.41 6.93
C LEU A 127 -1.46 0.02 6.84
N SER A 128 -2.71 -0.13 7.30
CA SER A 128 -3.47 -1.37 7.16
C SER A 128 -3.78 -1.71 5.70
N THR A 129 -4.01 -0.69 4.88
CA THR A 129 -4.27 -0.83 3.44
C THR A 129 -3.04 -0.50 2.60
N HIS A 130 -2.09 0.28 3.15
CA HIS A 130 -0.86 0.70 2.49
C HIS A 130 0.37 0.26 3.27
N PRO A 131 0.81 -1.00 3.13
CA PRO A 131 1.97 -1.50 3.86
C PRO A 131 3.21 -0.65 3.55
N GLY A 132 3.78 -0.03 4.59
CA GLY A 132 5.05 0.69 4.50
C GLY A 132 6.20 -0.26 4.77
N ASP A 133 6.77 -0.88 3.74
CA ASP A 133 7.87 -1.84 3.89
C ASP A 133 9.24 -1.25 3.55
N GLU A 134 10.32 -1.97 3.91
CA GLU A 134 11.70 -1.52 3.64
C GLU A 134 11.99 -1.36 2.13
N GLU A 135 11.28 -2.11 1.26
CA GLU A 135 11.41 -1.95 -0.19
C GLU A 135 10.89 -0.58 -0.65
N ARG A 136 9.76 -0.13 -0.09
CA ARG A 136 9.14 1.16 -0.36
C ARG A 136 10.09 2.32 -0.13
N PHE A 137 10.72 2.38 1.05
CA PHE A 137 11.72 3.40 1.33
C PHE A 137 12.92 3.32 0.40
N GLY A 138 13.41 2.10 0.11
CA GLY A 138 14.55 1.89 -0.77
C GLY A 138 14.37 2.56 -2.14
N TYR A 139 13.28 2.26 -2.86
CA TYR A 139 13.11 2.83 -4.20
C TYR A 139 12.62 4.29 -4.20
N LEU A 140 11.97 4.76 -3.13
CA LEU A 140 11.56 6.15 -3.00
C LEU A 140 12.79 7.05 -2.79
N SER A 141 13.70 6.68 -1.87
CA SER A 141 14.93 7.41 -1.62
C SER A 141 15.82 7.51 -2.87
N GLU A 142 15.93 6.44 -3.65
CA GLU A 142 16.66 6.45 -4.94
C GLU A 142 16.09 7.40 -6.01
N ARG A 143 14.83 7.85 -5.87
CA ARG A 143 14.11 8.65 -6.89
C ARG A 143 13.86 10.10 -6.49
N ILE A 144 14.03 10.39 -5.20
CA ILE A 144 13.87 11.72 -4.62
C ILE A 144 15.23 12.44 -4.65
N ASP A 145 16.33 11.73 -4.38
CA ASP A 145 17.68 12.26 -4.65
C ASP A 145 18.04 12.12 -6.14
N PRO A 146 18.29 13.21 -6.88
CA PRO A 146 18.94 13.09 -8.18
C PRO A 146 20.43 12.74 -8.00
N PRO A 147 21.03 11.96 -8.93
CA PRO A 147 22.49 11.80 -8.98
C PRO A 147 23.23 13.11 -9.31
#